data_AF-A0A517JH08-F1
#
_entry.id   AF-A0A517JH08-F1
#
_cell.length_a   1.000
_cell.length_b   1.000
_cell.length_c   1.000
_cell.angle_alpha   90.00
_cell.angle_beta   90.00
_cell.angle_gamma   90.00
#
_symmetry.space_group_name_H-M   'P 1'
#
loop_
_entity.id
_entity.type
_entity.pdbx_description
1 polymer ?
#
loop_
_entity_poly.entity_id
_entity_poly.type
_entity_poly.pdbx_seq_one_letter_code
_entity_poly.pdbx_strand_id
1 'polypeptide(L)' 'MKPHKFKRMAIDLIERVQSTAYQVDYKYNIIRVWHYSDDYLGRIASINMHNNVDDDSALLTKYEKAKKVLAGEALIDE' A
#
# COMPACT_ATOMS: atom_id res chain seq x y z
N MET A 1 -7.51 -6.93 -11.33
CA MET A 1 -7.75 -8.18 -10.59
C MET A 1 -9.25 -8.40 -10.27
N LYS A 2 -9.71 -9.66 -10.05
CA LYS A 2 -11.09 -9.92 -9.59
C LYS A 2 -11.38 -9.18 -8.26
N PRO A 3 -12.54 -8.52 -8.07
CA PRO A 3 -12.80 -7.66 -6.91
C PRO A 3 -12.62 -8.32 -5.54
N HIS A 4 -13.02 -9.59 -5.38
CA HIS A 4 -12.86 -10.31 -4.11
C HIS A 4 -11.40 -10.56 -3.75
N LYS A 5 -10.52 -10.77 -4.74
CA LYS A 5 -9.08 -10.93 -4.49
C LYS A 5 -8.46 -9.60 -4.10
N PHE A 6 -8.81 -8.52 -4.80
CA PHE A 6 -8.34 -7.18 -4.46
C PHE A 6 -8.76 -6.74 -3.05
N LYS A 7 -10.01 -7.03 -2.66
CA LYS A 7 -10.49 -6.80 -1.29
C LYS A 7 -9.69 -7.60 -0.24
N ARG A 8 -9.30 -8.83 -0.53
CA ARG A 8 -8.45 -9.63 0.38
C ARG A 8 -7.06 -9.02 0.55
N MET A 9 -6.46 -8.51 -0.53
CA MET A 9 -5.18 -7.78 -0.45
C MET A 9 -5.30 -6.54 0.43
N ALA A 10 -6.40 -5.79 0.31
CA ALA A 10 -6.66 -4.64 1.17
C ALA A 10 -6.71 -5.01 2.65
N ILE A 11 -7.45 -6.07 2.99
CA ILE A 11 -7.57 -6.55 4.37
C ILE A 11 -6.21 -7.00 4.91
N ASP A 12 -5.43 -7.77 4.14
CA ASP A 12 -4.08 -8.19 4.53
C ASP A 12 -3.17 -6.99 4.84
N LEU A 13 -3.18 -5.94 4.01
CA LEU A 13 -2.37 -4.74 4.26
C LEU A 13 -2.86 -3.94 5.47
N ILE A 14 -4.17 -3.86 5.71
CA ILE A 14 -4.74 -3.17 6.88
C ILE A 14 -4.33 -3.88 8.17
N GLU A 15 -4.39 -5.21 8.21
CA GLU A 15 -4.02 -6.01 9.39
C GLU A 15 -2.52 -5.95 9.72
N ARG A 16 -1.68 -5.57 8.76
CA ARG A 16 -0.23 -5.38 8.94
C ARG A 16 0.15 -4.06 9.59
N VAL A 17 -0.76 -3.09 9.72
CA VAL A 17 -0.45 -1.78 10.30
C VAL A 17 -0.19 -1.92 11.81
N GLN A 18 1.07 -1.72 12.22
CA GLN A 18 1.49 -1.82 13.64
C GLN A 18 1.88 -0.46 14.27
N SER A 19 1.87 0.62 13.49
CA SER A 19 2.34 1.95 13.93
C SER A 19 1.52 3.06 13.31
N THR A 20 1.43 4.19 14.01
CA THR A 20 0.82 5.43 13.51
C THR A 20 1.61 6.08 12.38
N ALA A 21 2.84 5.62 12.12
CA ALA A 21 3.63 6.01 10.95
C ALA A 21 3.03 5.50 9.63
N TYR A 22 2.06 4.59 9.68
CA TYR A 22 1.45 4.00 8.50
C TYR A 22 -0.07 4.14 8.52
N GLN A 23 -0.66 4.28 7.34
CA GLN A 23 -2.12 4.22 7.15
C GLN A 23 -2.44 3.47 5.88
N VAL A 24 -3.43 2.57 5.95
CA VAL A 24 -3.94 1.85 4.76
C VAL A 24 -5.43 2.13 4.60
N ASP A 25 -5.81 2.68 3.46
CA ASP A 25 -7.20 2.95 3.09
C ASP A 25 -7.65 2.06 1.93
N TYR A 26 -8.88 1.57 2.00
CA TYR A 26 -9.54 0.90 0.88
C TYR A 26 -10.88 1.57 0.54
N LYS A 27 -10.89 2.36 -0.54
CA LYS A 27 -12.08 3.08 -1.03
C LYS A 27 -12.06 3.16 -2.55
N TYR A 28 -13.23 3.18 -3.18
CA TYR A 28 -13.37 3.38 -4.64
C TYR A 28 -12.55 2.40 -5.50
N ASN A 29 -12.41 1.13 -5.09
CA ASN A 29 -11.54 0.14 -5.75
C ASN A 29 -10.05 0.54 -5.80
N ILE A 30 -9.61 1.34 -4.83
CA ILE A 30 -8.23 1.78 -4.67
C ILE A 30 -7.76 1.42 -3.26
N ILE A 31 -6.57 0.82 -3.16
CA ILE A 31 -5.84 0.70 -1.91
C ILE A 31 -4.78 1.79 -1.89
N ARG A 32 -4.77 2.60 -0.83
CA ARG A 32 -3.72 3.60 -0.58
C ARG A 32 -2.95 3.22 0.66
N VAL A 33 -1.63 3.13 0.54
CA VAL A 33 -0.72 2.91 1.66
C VAL A 33 0.07 4.18 1.84
N TRP A 34 -0.09 4.84 2.98
CA TRP A 34 0.64 6.04 3.38
C TRP A 34 1.75 5.66 4.35
N HIS A 35 2.91 6.30 4.19
CA HIS A 35 4.01 6.23 5.13
C HIS A 35 4.43 7.65 5.49
N TYR A 36 4.34 7.97 6.78
CA TYR A 36 4.77 9.23 7.38
C TYR A 36 6.17 9.04 7.98
N SER A 37 7.20 9.64 7.38
CA SER A 37 8.59 9.59 7.86
C SER A 37 9.29 10.91 7.54
N ASP A 38 10.22 11.33 8.41
CA ASP A 38 11.10 12.48 8.16
C ASP A 38 12.10 12.25 7.01
N ASP A 39 12.24 11.01 6.54
CA ASP A 39 13.10 10.66 5.40
C ASP A 39 12.56 11.17 4.06
N TYR A 40 11.26 11.43 3.96
CA TYR A 40 10.63 11.95 2.74
C TYR A 40 10.62 13.48 2.68
N LEU A 41 10.80 14.02 1.47
CA LEU A 41 10.47 15.42 1.20
C LEU A 41 8.96 15.64 1.41
N GLY A 42 8.59 16.48 2.38
CA GLY A 42 7.20 16.69 2.78
C GLY A 42 6.67 15.68 3.81
N ARG A 43 7.54 14.82 4.34
CA ARG A 43 7.30 13.88 5.44
C ARG A 43 6.24 12.79 5.18
N ILE A 44 5.87 12.60 3.93
CA ILE A 44 4.84 11.63 3.54
C ILE A 44 5.11 11.09 2.14
N ALA A 45 4.89 9.79 1.97
CA ALA A 45 4.85 9.13 0.67
C ALA A 45 3.67 8.16 0.59
N SER A 46 3.30 7.73 -0.62
CA SER A 46 2.20 6.77 -0.80
C SER A 46 2.41 5.78 -1.94
N ILE A 47 1.89 4.56 -1.74
CA ILE A 47 1.70 3.56 -2.78
C ILE A 47 0.20 3.47 -3.07
N ASN A 48 -0.17 3.68 -4.35
CA ASN A 48 -1.55 3.61 -4.81
C ASN A 48 -1.74 2.41 -5.75
N MET A 49 -2.67 1.53 -5.39
CA MET A 49 -3.07 0.36 -6.18
C MET A 49 -4.50 0.56 -6.67
N HIS A 50 -4.70 0.58 -7.98
CA HIS A 50 -5.98 0.87 -8.62
C HIS A 50 -6.49 -0.38 -9.35
N ASN A 51 -7.52 -1.05 -8.83
CA ASN A 51 -7.97 -2.33 -9.41
C ASN A 51 -8.57 -2.21 -10.82
N ASN A 52 -8.91 -1.00 -11.24
CA ASN A 52 -9.47 -0.67 -12.56
C ASN A 52 -8.47 -0.02 -13.53
N VAL A 53 -7.24 0.27 -13.08
CA VAL A 53 -6.21 0.95 -13.89
C VAL A 53 -4.94 0.11 -13.97
N ASP A 54 -4.48 -0.42 -12.84
CA ASP A 54 -3.29 -1.26 -12.79
C ASP A 54 -3.62 -2.67 -13.31
N ASP A 55 -2.71 -3.23 -14.11
CA ASP A 55 -2.76 -4.65 -14.44
C ASP A 55 -2.40 -5.52 -13.22
N ASP A 56 -2.68 -6.83 -13.32
CA ASP A 56 -2.47 -7.76 -12.21
C ASP A 56 -0.99 -7.86 -11.78
N SER A 57 -0.03 -7.65 -12.70
CA SER A 57 1.41 -7.68 -12.38
C SER A 57 1.85 -6.43 -11.62
N ALA A 58 1.40 -5.26 -12.06
CA ALA A 58 1.63 -3.98 -11.38
C ALA A 58 1.02 -3.97 -9.98
N LEU A 59 -0.20 -4.51 -9.84
CA LEU A 59 -0.87 -4.67 -8.54
C LEU A 59 -0.07 -5.55 -7.58
N LEU A 60 0.41 -6.71 -8.05
CA LEU A 60 1.20 -7.62 -7.21
C LEU A 60 2.55 -7.00 -6.82
N THR A 61 3.21 -6.31 -7.75
CA THR A 61 4.48 -5.61 -7.47
C THR A 61 4.31 -4.54 -6.39
N LYS A 62 3.28 -3.69 -6.51
CA LYS A 62 2.95 -2.66 -5.52
C LYS A 62 2.55 -3.27 -4.18
N TYR A 63 1.83 -4.38 -4.18
CA TYR A 63 1.45 -5.10 -2.98
C TYR A 63 2.65 -5.67 -2.21
N GLU A 64 3.59 -6.32 -2.92
CA GLU A 64 4.82 -6.81 -2.30
C GLU A 64 5.66 -5.66 -1.72
N LYS A 65 5.78 -4.54 -2.44
CA LYS A 65 6.44 -3.34 -1.94
C LYS A 65 5.75 -2.77 -0.69
N ALA A 66 4.42 -2.69 -0.71
CA ALA A 66 3.66 -2.22 0.44
C ALA A 66 3.88 -3.07 1.69
N LYS A 67 3.99 -4.40 1.56
CA LYS A 67 4.30 -5.28 2.70
C LYS A 67 5.66 -4.97 3.33
N LYS A 68 6.69 -4.73 2.51
CA LYS A 68 8.03 -4.36 3.00
C LYS A 68 8.02 -3.02 3.73
N VAL A 69 7.33 -2.02 3.16
CA VAL A 69 7.17 -0.70 3.78
C VAL A 69 6.47 -0.82 5.13
N LEU A 70 5.37 -1.57 5.21
CA LEU A 70 4.64 -1.78 6.47
C LEU A 70 5.44 -2.58 7.51
N ALA A 71 6.38 -3.41 7.07
CA ALA A 71 7.32 -4.12 7.95
C ALA A 71 8.51 -3.23 8.40
N GLY A 72 8.62 -1.99 7.88
CA GLY A 72 9.75 -1.10 8.14
C GLY A 72 11.04 -1.53 7.42
N GLU A 73 10.94 -2.38 6.40
CA GLU A 73 12.08 -2.94 5.67
C GLU A 73 12.53 -2.06 4.49
N ALA A 74 11.70 -1.11 4.07
CA ALA A 74 11.96 -0.25 2.92
C ALA A 74 11.22 1.10 3.01
N LEU A 75 11.78 2.12 2.36
CA LEU A 75 11.05 3.34 2.05
C LEU A 75 10.19 3.16 0.78
N ILE A 76 9.24 4.07 0.56
CA ILE A 76 8.34 4.03 -0.61
C ILE A 76 9.07 4.43 -1.90
N ASP A 77 10.14 5.19 -1.83
CA ASP A 77 10.95 5.67 -2.96
C ASP A 77 12.13 4.75 -3.31
N GLU A 78 12.41 3.73 -2.51
CA GLU A 78 13.33 2.61 -2.83
C GLU A 78 12.74 1.61 -3.83
#